data_AF-A0A9E4PT20-F1
#
_entry.id   AF-A0A9E4PT20-F1
#
_cell.length_a   1.000
_cell.length_b   1.000
_cell.length_c   1.000
_cell.angle_alpha   90.00
_cell.angle_beta   90.00
_cell.angle_gamma   90.00
#
_symmetry.space_group_name_H-M   'P 1'
#
loop_
_entity.id
_entity.type
_entity.pdbx_description
1 polymer ?
#
loop_
_entity_poly.entity_id
_entity_poly.type
_entity_poly.pdbx_seq_one_letter_code
_entity_poly.pdbx_strand_id
1 'polypeptide(L)'
;ELVDSYAEFAPDGQPLDYRSDLAIYRGGEEVLRCSSTVNTPCSYDGYRFYQVAYFGFGAELVVRDTATGNVIYRETLALAMRSPAAHLRIDNENGARLIDQTVVLPDTFEINDEVFHGGLIRLDDGTVLTLLLPQDADDGDELLVFDLGDSPETLRLAAGESVESGGLVFSYIGLERIPAGFALDLPLPESIDAGEPIRLQMNNVIFGTDTTSDGTNVEAPSGGGEPELTIVGLTSQAVTLSAGGALLIDGYEYKFEGQREFSGIDVRRDRSDYLIWIGAAAIVIGLMITFWVPRRRLWAKITRGGASLAGQAAGQADYTSEMRRLAVQAGAELAEETEDDD
;
A
#
# COMPACT_ATOMS: atom_id res chain seq x y z
N GLU A 1 -9.90 2.18 -9.47
CA GLU A 1 -9.62 0.74 -9.38
C GLU A 1 -8.15 0.52 -9.67
N LEU A 2 -7.46 -0.26 -8.83
CA LEU A 2 -6.15 -0.81 -9.15
C LEU A 2 -6.38 -2.05 -10.01
N VAL A 3 -6.04 -1.96 -11.29
CA VAL A 3 -6.25 -3.05 -12.27
C VAL A 3 -5.12 -4.05 -12.16
N ASP A 4 -3.88 -3.58 -12.05
CA ASP A 4 -2.72 -4.44 -11.91
C ASP A 4 -1.61 -3.74 -11.15
N SER A 5 -0.71 -4.51 -10.57
CA SER A 5 0.47 -4.03 -9.88
C SER A 5 1.65 -4.87 -10.33
N TYR A 6 2.80 -4.24 -10.46
CA TYR A 6 4.03 -4.88 -10.91
C TYR A 6 5.21 -4.33 -10.13
N ALA A 7 6.11 -5.23 -9.76
CA ALA A 7 7.42 -4.89 -9.21
C ALA A 7 8.53 -5.70 -9.88
N GLU A 8 9.67 -5.05 -10.11
CA GLU A 8 10.91 -5.70 -10.53
C GLU A 8 11.97 -5.51 -9.46
N PHE A 9 12.66 -6.59 -9.10
CA PHE A 9 13.74 -6.57 -8.11
C PHE A 9 15.02 -7.17 -8.69
N ALA A 10 16.15 -6.60 -8.31
CA ALA A 10 17.46 -7.18 -8.57
C ALA A 10 17.67 -8.45 -7.73
N PRO A 11 18.65 -9.31 -8.07
CA PRO A 11 18.92 -10.55 -7.33
C PRO A 11 19.27 -10.36 -5.85
N ASP A 12 19.70 -9.17 -5.46
CA ASP A 12 20.02 -8.79 -4.08
C ASP A 12 18.81 -8.19 -3.32
N GLY A 13 17.62 -8.17 -3.93
CA GLY A 13 16.38 -7.64 -3.35
C GLY A 13 16.18 -6.15 -3.55
N GLN A 14 17.11 -5.45 -4.21
CA GLN A 14 16.94 -4.03 -4.51
C GLN A 14 15.79 -3.82 -5.50
N PRO A 15 14.84 -2.92 -5.23
CA PRO A 15 13.79 -2.62 -6.20
C PRO A 15 14.32 -1.84 -7.40
N LEU A 16 13.93 -2.28 -8.60
CA LEU A 16 14.29 -1.71 -9.88
C LEU A 16 13.13 -0.94 -10.51
N ASP A 17 11.91 -1.46 -10.42
CA ASP A 17 10.72 -0.82 -10.93
C ASP A 17 9.49 -1.13 -10.07
N TYR A 18 8.60 -0.15 -9.98
CA TYR A 18 7.29 -0.27 -9.36
C TYR A 18 6.27 0.44 -10.23
N ARG A 19 5.24 -0.29 -10.63
CA ARG A 19 4.20 0.21 -11.52
C ARG A 19 2.82 -0.27 -11.09
N SER A 20 1.85 0.61 -11.19
CA SER A 20 0.44 0.28 -10.97
C SER A 20 -0.40 0.71 -12.15
N ASP A 21 -1.16 -0.23 -12.73
CA ASP A 21 -2.14 0.06 -13.76
C ASP A 21 -3.48 0.41 -13.12
N LEU A 22 -4.01 1.57 -13.46
CA LEU A 22 -5.21 2.14 -12.86
C LEU A 22 -6.31 2.33 -13.90
N ALA A 23 -7.53 2.00 -13.52
CA ALA A 23 -8.75 2.40 -14.20
C ALA A 23 -9.54 3.38 -13.32
N ILE A 24 -9.84 4.55 -13.86
CA ILE A 24 -10.57 5.63 -13.20
C ILE A 24 -11.97 5.68 -13.79
N TYR A 25 -12.98 5.70 -12.92
CA TYR A 25 -14.39 5.72 -13.31
C TYR A 25 -15.07 6.98 -12.80
N ARG A 26 -16.04 7.49 -13.58
CA ARG A 26 -16.93 8.58 -13.19
C ARG A 26 -18.36 8.20 -13.56
N GLY A 27 -19.24 8.10 -12.55
CA GLY A 27 -20.63 7.70 -12.78
C GLY A 27 -20.77 6.29 -13.37
N GLY A 28 -19.81 5.39 -13.08
CA GLY A 28 -19.78 4.02 -13.59
C GLY A 28 -19.13 3.84 -14.96
N GLU A 29 -18.77 4.93 -15.66
CA GLU A 29 -18.06 4.87 -16.95
C GLU A 29 -16.54 4.98 -16.72
N GLU A 30 -15.75 4.12 -17.37
CA GLU A 30 -14.29 4.22 -17.37
C GLU A 30 -13.87 5.46 -18.17
N VAL A 31 -13.26 6.43 -17.49
CA VAL A 31 -12.87 7.72 -18.09
C VAL A 31 -11.39 7.82 -18.39
N LEU A 32 -10.55 6.99 -17.74
CA LEU A 32 -9.12 6.94 -18.01
C LEU A 32 -8.55 5.59 -17.56
N ARG A 33 -7.69 5.03 -18.40
CA ARG A 33 -6.77 3.95 -18.05
C ARG A 33 -5.34 4.45 -18.17
N CYS A 34 -4.53 4.26 -17.15
CA CYS A 34 -3.16 4.76 -17.13
C CYS A 34 -2.29 3.95 -16.19
N SER A 35 -0.98 4.00 -16.43
CA SER A 35 0.03 3.47 -15.53
C SER A 35 0.55 4.59 -14.64
N SER A 36 0.60 4.37 -13.33
CA SER A 36 1.24 5.22 -12.35
C SER A 36 2.54 4.60 -11.86
N THR A 37 3.58 5.41 -11.71
CA THR A 37 4.79 5.06 -10.95
C THR A 37 5.03 6.09 -9.85
N VAL A 38 6.03 5.87 -8.98
CA VAL A 38 6.34 6.79 -7.86
C VAL A 38 6.56 8.24 -8.32
N ASN A 39 7.28 8.43 -9.43
CA ASN A 39 7.61 9.77 -9.95
C ASN A 39 6.71 10.23 -11.10
N THR A 40 5.89 9.35 -11.64
CA THR A 40 4.99 9.63 -12.77
C THR A 40 3.56 9.25 -12.38
N PRO A 41 2.88 10.09 -11.58
CA PRO A 41 1.52 9.82 -11.15
C PRO A 41 0.53 9.95 -12.30
N CYS A 42 -0.52 9.14 -12.27
CA CYS A 42 -1.69 9.32 -13.11
C CYS A 42 -2.45 10.61 -12.72
N SER A 43 -3.06 11.30 -13.68
CA SER A 43 -3.87 12.49 -13.39
C SER A 43 -5.16 12.54 -14.19
N TYR A 44 -6.25 12.96 -13.54
CA TYR A 44 -7.55 13.14 -14.16
C TYR A 44 -8.39 14.18 -13.39
N ASP A 45 -8.92 15.19 -14.10
CA ASP A 45 -9.80 16.23 -13.56
C ASP A 45 -9.35 16.89 -12.23
N GLY A 46 -8.05 17.22 -12.15
CA GLY A 46 -7.43 17.83 -10.97
C GLY A 46 -7.13 16.87 -9.81
N TYR A 47 -7.33 15.57 -10.01
CA TYR A 47 -6.83 14.51 -9.13
C TYR A 47 -5.52 13.95 -9.65
N ARG A 48 -4.62 13.60 -8.74
CA ARG A 48 -3.40 12.85 -9.00
C ARG A 48 -3.40 11.59 -8.16
N PHE A 49 -3.06 10.48 -8.79
CA PHE A 49 -3.04 9.14 -8.22
C PHE A 49 -1.57 8.74 -8.15
N TYR A 50 -1.03 8.73 -6.94
CA TYR A 50 0.36 8.44 -6.67
C TYR A 50 0.50 7.00 -6.22
N GLN A 51 1.41 6.26 -6.83
CA GLN A 51 1.87 5.02 -6.23
C GLN A 51 2.74 5.38 -5.02
N VAL A 52 2.30 4.98 -3.83
CA VAL A 52 2.99 5.32 -2.56
C VAL A 52 3.72 4.12 -1.95
N ALA A 53 3.28 2.91 -2.25
CA ALA A 53 3.91 1.69 -1.78
C ALA A 53 3.51 0.51 -2.68
N TYR A 54 4.42 -0.44 -2.84
CA TYR A 54 4.16 -1.79 -3.30
C TYR A 54 4.18 -2.74 -2.10
N PHE A 55 3.12 -3.53 -1.95
CA PHE A 55 2.89 -4.39 -0.78
C PHE A 55 3.16 -5.87 -1.08
N GLY A 56 3.63 -6.21 -2.28
CA GLY A 56 3.70 -7.58 -2.74
C GLY A 56 2.31 -8.18 -2.87
N PHE A 57 2.06 -9.36 -2.28
CA PHE A 57 0.84 -10.13 -2.47
C PHE A 57 -0.16 -9.95 -1.32
N GLY A 58 -1.44 -9.87 -1.68
CA GLY A 58 -2.57 -9.92 -0.75
C GLY A 58 -3.62 -10.96 -1.17
N ALA A 59 -4.68 -11.10 -0.37
CA ALA A 59 -5.79 -12.01 -0.67
C ALA A 59 -6.83 -11.31 -1.56
N GLU A 60 -7.03 -11.75 -2.81
CA GLU A 60 -8.13 -11.24 -3.63
C GLU A 60 -9.44 -11.92 -3.22
N LEU A 61 -10.33 -11.13 -2.59
CA LEU A 61 -11.63 -11.57 -2.11
C LEU A 61 -12.74 -10.83 -2.83
N VAL A 62 -13.69 -11.58 -3.36
CA VAL A 62 -14.87 -11.07 -4.08
C VAL A 62 -16.12 -11.50 -3.33
N VAL A 63 -17.02 -10.55 -3.05
CA VAL A 63 -18.35 -10.85 -2.52
C VAL A 63 -19.41 -10.49 -3.54
N ARG A 64 -20.28 -11.46 -3.84
CA ARG A 64 -21.42 -11.29 -4.74
C ARG A 64 -22.72 -11.43 -3.97
N ASP A 65 -23.65 -10.51 -4.18
CA ASP A 65 -25.04 -10.68 -3.77
C ASP A 65 -25.70 -11.67 -4.74
N THR A 66 -26.13 -12.81 -4.21
CA THR A 66 -26.75 -13.90 -5.00
C THR A 66 -28.15 -13.56 -5.49
N ALA A 67 -28.86 -12.62 -4.85
CA ALA A 67 -30.20 -12.23 -5.27
C ALA A 67 -30.14 -11.36 -6.54
N THR A 68 -29.16 -10.46 -6.63
CA THR A 68 -28.99 -9.57 -7.78
C THR A 68 -27.94 -10.06 -8.79
N GLY A 69 -27.03 -10.93 -8.36
CA GLY A 69 -25.86 -11.37 -9.13
C GLY A 69 -24.72 -10.33 -9.17
N ASN A 70 -24.87 -9.19 -8.48
CA ASN A 70 -23.88 -8.11 -8.53
C ASN A 70 -22.69 -8.39 -7.61
N VAL A 71 -21.49 -8.05 -8.07
CA VAL A 71 -20.32 -7.97 -7.19
C VAL A 71 -20.46 -6.69 -6.37
N ILE A 72 -20.51 -6.85 -5.05
CA ILE A 72 -20.71 -5.75 -4.10
C ILE A 72 -19.45 -5.41 -3.31
N TYR A 73 -18.44 -6.30 -3.41
CA TYR A 73 -17.13 -6.11 -2.81
C TYR A 73 -16.09 -6.84 -3.65
N ARG A 74 -14.98 -6.17 -3.94
CA ARG A 74 -13.79 -6.75 -4.56
C ARG A 74 -12.60 -5.98 -4.01
N GLU A 75 -11.80 -6.64 -3.21
CA GLU A 75 -10.59 -6.04 -2.65
C GLU A 75 -9.44 -7.04 -2.66
N THR A 76 -8.22 -6.51 -2.72
CA THR A 76 -7.01 -7.28 -2.43
C THR A 76 -6.56 -6.92 -1.03
N LEU A 77 -6.77 -7.82 -0.09
CA LEU A 77 -6.58 -7.57 1.33
C LEU A 77 -5.13 -7.77 1.73
N ALA A 78 -4.54 -6.72 2.30
CA ALA A 78 -3.20 -6.73 2.86
C ALA A 78 -3.17 -7.61 4.13
N LEU A 79 -2.41 -8.69 4.11
CA LEU A 79 -2.20 -9.55 5.28
C LEU A 79 -0.92 -9.16 6.03
N ALA A 80 -0.83 -7.91 6.47
CA ALA A 80 0.40 -7.32 7.00
C ALA A 80 0.83 -7.86 8.39
N MET A 81 -0.05 -8.57 9.09
CA MET A 81 0.28 -9.17 10.39
C MET A 81 0.82 -10.58 10.22
N ARG A 82 1.37 -11.14 11.31
CA ARG A 82 1.79 -12.54 11.37
C ARG A 82 1.08 -13.26 12.51
N SER A 83 0.38 -14.33 12.18
CA SER A 83 -0.26 -15.20 13.17
C SER A 83 0.62 -16.43 13.42
N PRO A 84 0.73 -16.91 14.67
CA PRO A 84 1.37 -18.20 14.93
C PRO A 84 0.58 -19.33 14.26
N ALA A 85 1.32 -20.30 13.76
CA ALA A 85 0.84 -21.54 13.17
C ALA A 85 1.80 -22.67 13.55
N ALA A 86 1.31 -23.91 13.57
CA ALA A 86 2.13 -25.07 13.93
C ALA A 86 2.44 -25.89 12.69
N HIS A 87 3.72 -26.10 12.37
CA HIS A 87 4.09 -27.12 11.40
C HIS A 87 4.04 -28.48 12.09
N LEU A 88 3.01 -29.25 11.77
CA LEU A 88 2.77 -30.55 12.37
C LEU A 88 2.97 -31.64 11.34
N ARG A 89 3.63 -32.70 11.79
CA ARG A 89 3.76 -33.94 11.07
C ARG A 89 3.18 -35.07 11.89
N ILE A 90 2.28 -35.84 11.29
CA ILE A 90 1.65 -37.00 11.92
C ILE A 90 1.95 -38.22 11.06
N ASP A 91 2.59 -39.21 11.66
CA ASP A 91 2.86 -40.51 11.06
C ASP A 91 2.02 -41.59 11.79
N ASN A 92 1.66 -42.67 11.12
CA ASN A 92 1.09 -43.84 11.81
C ASN A 92 2.20 -44.73 12.41
N GLU A 93 1.82 -45.73 13.22
CA GLU A 93 2.73 -46.73 13.81
C GLU A 93 3.66 -47.43 12.81
N ASN A 94 3.27 -47.53 11.53
CA ASN A 94 4.06 -48.17 10.48
C ASN A 94 5.04 -47.19 9.79
N GLY A 95 5.08 -45.93 10.22
CA GLY A 95 5.89 -44.86 9.64
C GLY A 95 5.33 -44.27 8.34
N ALA A 96 4.06 -44.50 8.03
CA ALA A 96 3.41 -43.86 6.89
C ALA A 96 2.90 -42.47 7.29
N ARG A 97 3.21 -41.47 6.45
CA ARG A 97 2.81 -40.08 6.65
C ARG A 97 1.30 -39.91 6.48
N LEU A 98 0.65 -39.35 7.49
CA LEU A 98 -0.77 -38.95 7.44
C LEU A 98 -0.89 -37.45 7.16
N ILE A 99 -0.12 -36.62 7.87
CA ILE A 99 -0.12 -35.15 7.73
C ILE A 99 1.31 -34.64 7.74
N ASP A 100 1.63 -33.69 6.88
CA ASP A 100 2.87 -32.89 6.91
C ASP A 100 2.54 -31.49 6.41
N GLN A 101 2.10 -30.62 7.30
CA GLN A 101 1.64 -29.29 6.90
C GLN A 101 1.70 -28.27 8.04
N THR A 102 1.75 -27.01 7.64
CA THR A 102 1.49 -25.88 8.52
C THR A 102 0.00 -25.76 8.79
N VAL A 103 -0.37 -25.86 10.05
CA VAL A 103 -1.77 -25.85 10.49
C VAL A 103 -2.09 -24.46 10.99
N VAL A 104 -3.09 -23.86 10.35
CA VAL A 104 -3.65 -22.58 10.76
C VAL A 104 -4.37 -22.77 12.09
N LEU A 105 -4.15 -21.86 13.04
CA LEU A 105 -4.81 -21.83 14.35
C LEU A 105 -5.79 -20.65 14.40
N PRO A 106 -6.97 -20.79 13.79
CA PRO A 106 -7.86 -19.67 13.53
C PRO A 106 -8.68 -19.26 14.75
N ASP A 107 -8.81 -20.07 15.79
CA ASP A 107 -9.64 -19.77 16.95
C ASP A 107 -8.82 -19.17 18.08
N THR A 108 -9.49 -18.51 19.02
CA THR A 108 -8.86 -17.92 20.21
C THR A 108 -9.56 -18.43 21.45
N PHE A 109 -8.79 -18.91 22.43
CA PHE A 109 -9.27 -19.48 23.68
C PHE A 109 -8.60 -18.78 24.85
N GLU A 110 -9.35 -18.52 25.92
CA GLU A 110 -8.79 -18.02 27.18
C GLU A 110 -8.87 -19.13 28.23
N ILE A 111 -7.72 -19.53 28.76
CA ILE A 111 -7.58 -20.61 29.74
C ILE A 111 -6.70 -20.09 30.87
N ASN A 112 -7.25 -19.96 32.08
CA ASN A 112 -6.52 -19.48 33.26
C ASN A 112 -5.80 -18.12 33.06
N ASP A 113 -6.50 -17.13 32.50
CA ASP A 113 -5.98 -15.79 32.16
C ASP A 113 -4.87 -15.78 31.09
N GLU A 114 -4.64 -16.90 30.40
CA GLU A 114 -3.73 -17.01 29.26
C GLU A 114 -4.51 -17.24 27.97
N VAL A 115 -4.11 -16.54 26.91
CA VAL A 115 -4.78 -16.60 25.61
C VAL A 115 -4.02 -17.54 24.69
N PHE A 116 -4.75 -18.46 24.05
CA PHE A 116 -4.23 -19.43 23.11
C PHE A 116 -4.86 -19.22 21.74
N HIS A 117 -4.06 -19.39 20.70
CA HIS A 117 -4.57 -19.70 19.37
C HIS A 117 -4.79 -21.20 19.24
N GLY A 118 -5.92 -21.58 18.65
CA GLY A 118 -6.22 -22.99 18.44
C GLY A 118 -6.84 -23.33 17.11
N GLY A 119 -6.80 -24.60 16.78
CA GLY A 119 -7.31 -25.13 15.53
C GLY A 119 -7.62 -26.60 15.64
N LEU A 120 -8.45 -27.09 14.72
CA LEU A 120 -8.82 -28.49 14.64
C LEU A 120 -8.15 -29.15 13.44
N ILE A 121 -7.62 -30.35 13.66
CA ILE A 121 -7.19 -31.25 12.59
C ILE A 121 -8.12 -32.44 12.60
N ARG A 122 -8.58 -32.84 11.41
CA ARG A 122 -9.33 -34.08 11.22
C ARG A 122 -8.50 -35.05 10.41
N LEU A 123 -8.30 -36.25 10.95
CA LEU A 123 -7.67 -37.37 10.25
C LEU A 123 -8.71 -38.16 9.45
N ASP A 124 -8.24 -38.93 8.46
CA ASP A 124 -9.09 -39.72 7.55
C ASP A 124 -9.94 -40.77 8.27
N ASP A 125 -9.47 -41.26 9.42
CA ASP A 125 -10.19 -42.22 10.27
C ASP A 125 -11.31 -41.56 11.11
N GLY A 126 -11.44 -40.24 11.02
CA GLY A 126 -12.43 -39.44 11.74
C GLY A 126 -11.94 -38.87 13.07
N THR A 127 -10.71 -39.16 13.49
CA THR A 127 -10.09 -38.59 14.69
C THR A 127 -10.02 -37.07 14.55
N VAL A 128 -10.39 -36.34 15.61
CA VAL A 128 -10.33 -34.88 15.66
C VAL A 128 -9.39 -34.46 16.79
N LEU A 129 -8.34 -33.75 16.40
CA LEU A 129 -7.32 -33.23 17.30
C LEU A 129 -7.52 -31.74 17.46
N THR A 130 -7.42 -31.26 18.69
CA THR A 130 -7.35 -29.83 18.97
C THR A 130 -5.91 -29.45 19.24
N LEU A 131 -5.43 -28.43 18.52
CA LEU A 131 -4.12 -27.84 18.73
C LEU A 131 -4.28 -26.52 19.48
N LEU A 132 -3.40 -26.24 20.44
CA LEU A 132 -3.28 -24.93 21.07
C LEU A 132 -1.82 -24.48 21.12
N LEU A 133 -1.59 -23.22 20.78
CA LEU A 133 -0.35 -22.48 21.02
C LEU A 133 -0.67 -21.19 21.78
N PRO A 134 0.19 -20.73 22.71
CA PRO A 134 0.06 -19.41 23.31
C PRO A 134 -0.06 -18.31 22.24
N GLN A 135 -0.83 -17.25 22.51
CA GLN A 135 -1.03 -16.15 21.58
C GLN A 135 0.29 -15.52 21.14
N ASP A 136 1.20 -15.33 22.09
CA ASP A 136 2.50 -14.70 21.89
C ASP A 136 3.63 -15.72 21.68
N ALA A 137 3.29 -16.95 21.27
CA ALA A 137 4.23 -18.06 21.17
C ALA A 137 5.52 -17.73 20.40
N ASP A 138 6.66 -18.17 20.94
CA ASP A 138 7.96 -18.16 20.30
C ASP A 138 8.49 -19.60 20.08
N ASP A 139 9.69 -19.73 19.50
CA ASP A 139 10.27 -21.03 19.15
C ASP A 139 10.50 -21.96 20.37
N GLY A 140 10.48 -21.41 21.58
CA GLY A 140 10.63 -22.16 22.83
C GLY A 140 9.30 -22.69 23.39
N ASP A 141 8.16 -22.24 22.87
CA ASP A 141 6.86 -22.65 23.37
C ASP A 141 6.44 -24.04 22.87
N GLU A 142 5.73 -24.76 23.75
CA GLU A 142 5.25 -26.11 23.48
C GLU A 142 3.90 -26.06 22.73
N LEU A 143 3.77 -26.88 21.70
CA LEU A 143 2.49 -27.20 21.10
C LEU A 143 1.70 -28.13 22.01
N LEU A 144 0.47 -27.73 22.35
CA LEU A 144 -0.47 -28.59 23.05
C LEU A 144 -1.37 -29.30 22.04
N VAL A 145 -1.44 -30.62 22.13
CA VAL A 145 -2.35 -31.45 21.32
C VAL A 145 -3.31 -32.17 22.25
N PHE A 146 -4.60 -31.99 22.01
CA PHE A 146 -5.67 -32.66 22.74
C PHE A 146 -6.42 -33.61 21.80
N ASP A 147 -6.53 -34.87 22.21
CA ASP A 147 -7.46 -35.80 21.60
C ASP A 147 -8.84 -35.66 22.27
N LEU A 148 -9.88 -35.43 21.47
CA LEU A 148 -11.27 -35.34 21.92
C LEU A 148 -11.97 -36.70 22.02
N GLY A 149 -11.24 -37.82 21.90
CA GLY A 149 -11.75 -39.18 22.07
C GLY A 149 -12.20 -39.54 23.49
N ASP A 150 -12.48 -40.83 23.71
CA ASP A 150 -13.03 -41.37 24.97
C ASP A 150 -12.07 -41.28 26.17
N SER A 151 -10.80 -40.95 25.95
CA SER A 151 -9.78 -40.76 26.98
C SER A 151 -8.89 -39.59 26.59
N PRO A 152 -9.26 -38.35 26.97
CA PRO A 152 -8.54 -37.17 26.54
C PRO A 152 -7.13 -37.16 27.15
N GLU A 153 -6.13 -37.32 26.30
CA GLU A 153 -4.73 -37.09 26.64
C GLU A 153 -4.30 -35.71 26.11
N THR A 154 -3.49 -35.02 26.92
CA THR A 154 -2.83 -33.78 26.50
C THR A 154 -1.38 -34.10 26.23
N LEU A 155 -0.97 -33.98 24.97
CA LEU A 155 0.43 -34.04 24.58
C LEU A 155 1.00 -32.62 24.60
N ARG A 156 2.25 -32.51 25.05
CA ARG A 156 3.03 -31.27 25.01
C ARG A 156 4.26 -31.60 24.20
N LEU A 157 4.50 -30.86 23.12
CA LEU A 157 5.64 -31.08 22.24
C LEU A 157 6.43 -29.79 22.13
N ALA A 158 7.73 -29.84 22.44
CA ALA A 158 8.66 -28.79 22.06
C ALA A 158 8.97 -28.86 20.55
N ALA A 159 9.45 -27.77 19.96
CA ALA A 159 9.85 -27.76 18.56
C ALA A 159 10.94 -28.81 18.28
N GLY A 160 10.74 -29.61 17.23
CA GLY A 160 11.59 -30.74 16.85
C GLY A 160 11.32 -32.03 17.63
N GLU A 161 10.42 -32.01 18.63
CA GLU A 161 10.07 -33.19 19.41
C GLU A 161 9.11 -34.11 18.65
N SER A 162 9.14 -35.40 19.00
CA SER A 162 8.14 -36.36 18.56
C SER A 162 7.66 -37.24 19.70
N VAL A 163 6.35 -37.46 19.78
CA VAL A 163 5.69 -38.22 20.84
C VAL A 163 4.75 -39.24 20.20
N GLU A 164 4.80 -40.47 20.70
CA GLU A 164 3.87 -41.53 20.31
C GLU A 164 2.66 -41.54 21.25
N SER A 165 1.44 -41.46 20.71
CA SER A 165 0.19 -41.66 21.44
C SER A 165 -0.92 -42.12 20.50
N GLY A 166 -1.83 -42.96 20.98
CA GLY A 166 -2.99 -43.41 20.20
C GLY A 166 -2.66 -44.18 18.90
N GLY A 167 -1.46 -44.75 18.79
CA GLY A 167 -0.97 -45.41 17.57
C GLY A 167 -0.56 -44.44 16.45
N LEU A 168 -0.31 -43.19 16.82
CA LEU A 168 0.22 -42.13 15.98
C LEU A 168 1.53 -41.61 16.56
N VAL A 169 2.40 -41.13 15.68
CA VAL A 169 3.61 -40.39 16.03
C VAL A 169 3.36 -38.93 15.67
N PHE A 170 3.24 -38.10 16.69
CA PHE A 170 3.09 -36.65 16.54
C PHE A 170 4.48 -36.03 16.55
N SER A 171 4.83 -35.27 15.52
CA SER A 171 6.07 -34.52 15.42
C SER A 171 5.75 -33.04 15.26
N TYR A 172 6.07 -32.22 16.27
CA TYR A 172 5.99 -30.77 16.13
C TYR A 172 7.28 -30.30 15.47
N ILE A 173 7.22 -29.94 14.18
CA ILE A 173 8.41 -29.56 13.42
C ILE A 173 8.91 -28.19 13.88
N GLY A 174 7.99 -27.25 14.13
CA GLY A 174 8.30 -25.95 14.70
C GLY A 174 7.18 -24.93 14.54
N LEU A 175 7.39 -23.77 15.16
CA LEU A 175 6.51 -22.62 15.03
C LEU A 175 6.69 -21.99 13.66
N GLU A 176 5.58 -21.70 13.00
CA GLU A 176 5.55 -20.89 11.80
C GLU A 176 4.74 -19.62 12.02
N ARG A 177 4.99 -18.63 11.16
CA ARG A 177 4.32 -17.34 11.20
C ARG A 177 3.67 -17.09 9.85
N ILE A 178 2.36 -17.27 9.78
CA ILE A 178 1.60 -17.14 8.54
C ILE A 178 1.04 -15.71 8.38
N PRO A 179 0.90 -15.22 7.13
CA PRO A 179 0.28 -13.93 6.85
C PRO A 179 -1.14 -13.85 7.43
N ALA A 180 -1.44 -12.74 8.10
CA ALA A 180 -2.74 -12.50 8.71
C ALA A 180 -3.20 -11.04 8.57
N GLY A 181 -4.51 -10.82 8.58
CA GLY A 181 -5.13 -9.52 8.35
C GLY A 181 -6.54 -9.45 8.93
N PHE A 182 -7.13 -8.25 8.88
CA PHE A 182 -8.54 -8.05 9.18
C PHE A 182 -9.26 -7.49 7.96
N ALA A 183 -10.48 -7.95 7.69
CA ALA A 183 -11.36 -7.41 6.67
C ALA A 183 -12.40 -6.50 7.34
N LEU A 184 -12.08 -5.20 7.45
CA LEU A 184 -12.88 -4.23 8.23
C LEU A 184 -14.22 -3.88 7.59
N ASP A 185 -14.28 -3.83 6.26
CA ASP A 185 -15.46 -3.39 5.49
C ASP A 185 -16.08 -4.53 4.68
N LEU A 186 -15.88 -5.78 5.11
CA LEU A 186 -16.43 -6.93 4.41
C LEU A 186 -17.97 -6.92 4.54
N PRO A 187 -18.74 -7.05 3.44
CA PRO A 187 -20.18 -7.19 3.55
C PRO A 187 -20.54 -8.46 4.33
N LEU A 188 -21.38 -8.33 5.34
CA LEU A 188 -21.85 -9.43 6.19
C LEU A 188 -23.37 -9.60 6.06
N PRO A 189 -23.88 -10.85 6.04
CA PRO A 189 -25.30 -11.09 6.23
C PRO A 189 -25.79 -10.68 7.61
N GLU A 190 -27.09 -10.39 7.71
CA GLU A 190 -27.75 -9.93 8.96
C GLU A 190 -27.65 -10.95 10.11
N SER A 191 -27.37 -12.21 9.80
CA SER A 191 -27.19 -13.30 10.77
C SER A 191 -25.86 -13.23 11.52
N ILE A 192 -24.89 -12.46 11.03
CA ILE A 192 -23.55 -12.33 11.60
C ILE A 192 -23.46 -11.01 12.36
N ASP A 193 -23.04 -11.10 13.62
CA ASP A 193 -22.78 -9.90 14.43
C ASP A 193 -21.44 -9.27 14.01
N ALA A 194 -21.45 -7.99 13.70
CA ALA A 194 -20.27 -7.22 13.32
C ALA A 194 -19.40 -6.80 14.53
N GLY A 195 -19.68 -7.34 15.72
CA GLY A 195 -18.99 -7.00 16.97
C GLY A 195 -17.50 -7.33 17.00
N GLU A 196 -17.05 -8.30 16.20
CA GLU A 196 -15.63 -8.64 16.03
C GLU A 196 -15.19 -8.50 14.57
N PRO A 197 -13.99 -7.98 14.29
CA PRO A 197 -13.49 -7.86 12.93
C PRO A 197 -13.23 -9.24 12.33
N ILE A 198 -13.65 -9.43 11.08
CA ILE A 198 -13.36 -10.66 10.32
C ILE A 198 -11.85 -10.80 10.18
N ARG A 199 -11.31 -11.90 10.68
CA ARG A 199 -9.88 -12.20 10.59
C ARG A 199 -9.60 -13.10 9.39
N LEU A 200 -8.49 -12.84 8.74
CA LEU A 200 -7.99 -13.57 7.59
C LEU A 200 -6.59 -14.10 7.88
N GLN A 201 -6.34 -15.33 7.47
CA GLN A 201 -5.03 -15.98 7.53
C GLN A 201 -4.79 -16.72 6.21
N MET A 202 -3.59 -16.59 5.64
CA MET A 202 -3.24 -17.32 4.41
C MET A 202 -2.12 -18.31 4.64
N ASN A 203 -2.21 -19.45 3.97
CA ASN A 203 -1.14 -20.44 3.92
C ASN A 203 -0.81 -20.80 2.46
N ASN A 204 0.35 -21.44 2.23
CA ASN A 204 0.84 -21.86 0.91
C ASN A 204 0.95 -20.72 -0.10
N VAL A 205 1.37 -19.53 0.35
CA VAL A 205 1.43 -18.32 -0.49
C VAL A 205 2.83 -17.75 -0.54
N ILE A 206 3.10 -16.81 -1.44
CA ILE A 206 4.31 -15.99 -1.37
C ILE A 206 3.94 -14.72 -0.62
N PHE A 207 4.68 -14.39 0.44
CA PHE A 207 4.34 -13.24 1.25
C PHE A 207 4.96 -11.95 0.71
N GLY A 208 4.14 -10.89 0.64
CA GLY A 208 4.59 -9.51 0.56
C GLY A 208 4.11 -8.76 1.79
N THR A 209 5.01 -8.03 2.44
CA THR A 209 4.70 -7.16 3.59
C THR A 209 4.31 -5.75 3.13
N ASP A 210 3.76 -4.97 4.05
CA ASP A 210 3.72 -3.50 3.97
C ASP A 210 5.11 -2.85 3.86
N THR A 211 6.16 -3.59 4.18
CA THR A 211 7.55 -3.21 4.00
C THR A 211 8.19 -3.79 2.73
N THR A 212 7.45 -4.39 1.80
CA THR A 212 8.04 -4.94 0.55
C THR A 212 8.79 -3.86 -0.24
N SER A 213 8.34 -2.60 -0.10
CA SER A 213 9.00 -1.42 -0.67
C SER A 213 10.33 -1.05 0.00
N ASP A 214 10.64 -1.60 1.18
CA ASP A 214 11.86 -1.32 1.94
C ASP A 214 13.06 -2.15 1.46
N GLY A 215 12.87 -3.03 0.47
CA GLY A 215 13.95 -3.81 -0.15
C GLY A 215 14.53 -4.91 0.74
N THR A 216 13.80 -5.33 1.78
CA THR A 216 14.16 -6.48 2.59
C THR A 216 13.64 -7.76 1.95
N ASN A 217 14.46 -8.81 1.90
CA ASN A 217 13.99 -10.14 1.49
C ASN A 217 12.84 -10.57 2.40
N VAL A 218 11.65 -10.75 1.85
CA VAL A 218 10.52 -11.33 2.55
C VAL A 218 10.68 -12.86 2.46
N GLU A 219 10.74 -13.53 3.61
CA GLU A 219 10.72 -14.99 3.64
C GLU A 219 9.44 -15.49 2.95
N ALA A 220 9.60 -16.30 1.91
CA ALA A 220 8.49 -16.99 1.30
C ALA A 220 7.93 -18.00 2.32
N PRO A 221 6.61 -18.04 2.54
CA PRO A 221 5.97 -19.04 3.37
C PRO A 221 6.43 -20.46 3.05
N SER A 222 6.62 -21.21 4.11
CA SER A 222 6.91 -22.63 4.13
C SER A 222 5.63 -23.41 3.81
N GLY A 223 5.47 -23.78 2.54
CA GLY A 223 4.35 -24.62 2.11
C GLY A 223 4.31 -24.80 0.60
N GLY A 224 4.56 -26.02 0.13
CA GLY A 224 4.39 -26.38 -1.28
C GLY A 224 2.94 -26.80 -1.54
N GLY A 225 2.05 -25.84 -1.80
CA GLY A 225 0.63 -26.11 -2.03
C GLY A 225 -0.07 -25.00 -2.81
N GLU A 226 -1.35 -25.19 -3.13
CA GLU A 226 -2.18 -24.09 -3.64
C GLU A 226 -2.49 -23.11 -2.50
N PRO A 227 -2.57 -21.80 -2.78
CA PRO A 227 -2.98 -20.79 -1.81
C PRO A 227 -4.30 -21.14 -1.14
N GLU A 228 -4.33 -21.00 0.18
CA GLU A 228 -5.53 -21.15 0.99
C GLU A 228 -5.76 -19.93 1.86
N LEU A 229 -7.01 -19.46 1.91
CA LEU A 229 -7.47 -18.36 2.75
C LEU A 229 -8.39 -18.91 3.83
N THR A 230 -7.99 -18.80 5.09
CA THR A 230 -8.83 -19.09 6.25
C THR A 230 -9.49 -17.81 6.74
N ILE A 231 -10.82 -17.85 6.87
CA ILE A 231 -11.66 -16.73 7.26
C ILE A 231 -12.35 -17.06 8.58
N VAL A 232 -12.20 -16.19 9.58
CA VAL A 232 -12.75 -16.34 10.93
C VAL A 232 -13.78 -15.24 11.17
N GLY A 233 -14.94 -15.65 11.71
CA GLY A 233 -16.06 -14.75 11.99
C GLY A 233 -17.18 -14.73 10.94
N LEU A 234 -17.00 -15.40 9.78
CA LEU A 234 -18.08 -15.57 8.80
C LEU A 234 -19.08 -16.67 9.19
N THR A 235 -18.64 -17.64 9.98
CA THR A 235 -19.52 -18.66 10.56
C THR A 235 -19.08 -18.93 12.00
N SER A 236 -19.77 -19.85 12.69
CA SER A 236 -19.36 -20.29 14.03
C SER A 236 -18.01 -21.01 14.05
N GLN A 237 -17.52 -21.46 12.90
CA GLN A 237 -16.19 -22.06 12.73
C GLN A 237 -15.42 -21.30 11.66
N ALA A 238 -14.10 -21.35 11.71
CA ALA A 238 -13.28 -20.84 10.64
C ALA A 238 -13.55 -21.63 9.34
N VAL A 239 -13.53 -20.93 8.20
CA VAL A 239 -13.70 -21.54 6.88
C VAL A 239 -12.45 -21.32 6.06
N THR A 240 -11.93 -22.39 5.47
CA THR A 240 -10.78 -22.34 4.56
C THR A 240 -11.24 -22.47 3.12
N LEU A 241 -10.79 -21.55 2.27
CA LEU A 241 -11.04 -21.54 0.83
C LEU A 241 -9.72 -21.69 0.07
N SER A 242 -9.64 -22.68 -0.81
CA SER A 242 -8.57 -22.75 -1.82
C SER A 242 -8.79 -21.70 -2.91
N ALA A 243 -7.74 -21.35 -3.66
CA ALA A 243 -7.85 -20.40 -4.76
C ALA A 243 -8.95 -20.79 -5.78
N GLY A 244 -9.82 -19.82 -6.11
CA GLY A 244 -11.02 -20.02 -6.92
C GLY A 244 -12.23 -20.58 -6.17
N GLY A 245 -12.05 -21.03 -4.91
CA GLY A 245 -13.10 -21.55 -4.04
C GLY A 245 -14.05 -20.47 -3.54
N ALA A 246 -15.29 -20.87 -3.26
CA ALA A 246 -16.34 -19.97 -2.80
C ALA A 246 -17.19 -20.58 -1.68
N LEU A 247 -17.73 -19.71 -0.83
CA LEU A 247 -18.62 -20.02 0.27
C LEU A 247 -19.92 -19.23 0.13
N LEU A 248 -21.06 -19.91 0.24
CA LEU A 248 -22.39 -19.28 0.23
C LEU A 248 -22.94 -19.18 1.65
N ILE A 249 -23.24 -17.96 2.09
CA ILE A 249 -23.87 -17.69 3.39
C ILE A 249 -24.98 -16.65 3.19
N ASP A 250 -26.21 -17.01 3.55
CA ASP A 250 -27.35 -16.08 3.68
C ASP A 250 -27.49 -15.05 2.55
N GLY A 251 -27.37 -15.53 1.31
CA GLY A 251 -27.55 -14.71 0.12
C GLY A 251 -26.27 -14.05 -0.42
N TYR A 252 -25.11 -14.26 0.21
CA TYR A 252 -23.81 -13.80 -0.29
C TYR A 252 -22.92 -14.96 -0.70
N GLU A 253 -22.19 -14.79 -1.81
CA GLU A 253 -21.10 -15.66 -2.24
C GLU A 253 -19.77 -14.97 -1.94
N TYR A 254 -18.97 -15.54 -1.04
CA TYR A 254 -17.60 -15.13 -0.72
C TYR A 254 -16.65 -15.99 -1.52
N LYS A 255 -15.94 -15.41 -2.49
CA LYS A 255 -15.01 -16.12 -3.36
C LYS A 255 -13.59 -15.63 -3.14
N PHE A 256 -12.71 -16.54 -2.80
CA PHE A 256 -11.27 -16.29 -2.79
C PHE A 256 -10.73 -16.55 -4.19
N GLU A 257 -10.29 -15.53 -4.92
CA GLU A 257 -9.74 -15.69 -6.27
C GLU A 257 -8.29 -16.21 -6.23
N GLY A 258 -7.56 -15.92 -5.15
CA GLY A 258 -6.17 -16.33 -4.95
C GLY A 258 -5.31 -15.20 -4.38
N GLN A 259 -4.00 -15.40 -4.40
CA GLN A 259 -3.04 -14.33 -4.12
C GLN A 259 -2.95 -13.38 -5.32
N ARG A 260 -2.88 -12.06 -5.06
CA ARG A 260 -2.73 -11.04 -6.09
C ARG A 260 -1.74 -9.96 -5.64
N GLU A 261 -0.89 -9.48 -6.55
CA GLU A 261 -0.06 -8.32 -6.30
C GLU A 261 -0.90 -7.05 -6.12
N PHE A 262 -0.51 -6.18 -5.18
CA PHE A 262 -1.19 -4.90 -5.01
C PHE A 262 -0.25 -3.78 -4.56
N SER A 263 -0.74 -2.56 -4.75
CA SER A 263 -0.03 -1.32 -4.43
C SER A 263 -0.97 -0.33 -3.74
N GLY A 264 -0.39 0.48 -2.86
CA GLY A 264 -1.08 1.61 -2.24
C GLY A 264 -1.11 2.78 -3.22
N ILE A 265 -2.31 3.31 -3.43
CA ILE A 265 -2.53 4.50 -4.25
C ILE A 265 -3.03 5.63 -3.37
N ASP A 266 -2.25 6.71 -3.28
CA ASP A 266 -2.69 7.94 -2.63
C ASP A 266 -3.35 8.86 -3.67
N VAL A 267 -4.54 9.33 -3.36
CA VAL A 267 -5.34 10.16 -4.26
C VAL A 267 -5.42 11.56 -3.70
N ARG A 268 -4.78 12.51 -4.39
CA ARG A 268 -4.78 13.92 -3.99
C ARG A 268 -5.47 14.78 -5.02
N ARG A 269 -6.26 15.74 -4.55
CA ARG A 269 -6.76 16.80 -5.39
C ARG A 269 -5.82 18.00 -5.32
N ASP A 270 -5.05 18.23 -6.38
CA ASP A 270 -4.13 19.36 -6.43
C ASP A 270 -4.65 20.41 -7.44
N ARG A 271 -5.35 21.43 -6.93
CA ARG A 271 -5.72 22.62 -7.70
C ARG A 271 -4.65 23.70 -7.66
N SER A 272 -3.59 23.53 -6.86
CA SER A 272 -2.58 24.55 -6.60
C SER A 272 -1.52 24.62 -7.68
N ASP A 273 -1.45 23.62 -8.57
CA ASP A 273 -0.54 23.61 -9.72
C ASP A 273 -0.65 24.91 -10.54
N TYR A 274 -1.87 25.36 -10.83
CA TYR A 274 -2.11 26.63 -11.52
C TYR A 274 -1.57 27.85 -10.76
N LEU A 275 -1.67 27.87 -9.43
CA LEU A 275 -1.16 28.98 -8.61
C LEU A 275 0.36 29.02 -8.63
N ILE A 276 1.02 27.86 -8.60
CA ILE A 276 2.48 27.75 -8.70
C ILE A 276 2.95 28.28 -10.05
N TRP A 277 2.30 27.89 -11.15
CA TRP A 277 2.63 28.40 -12.49
C TRP A 277 2.41 29.91 -12.62
N ILE A 278 1.34 30.45 -12.04
CA ILE A 278 1.11 31.90 -12.00
C ILE A 278 2.23 32.60 -11.21
N GLY A 279 2.64 32.06 -10.06
CA GLY A 279 3.74 32.60 -9.26
C GLY A 279 5.08 32.56 -10.01
N ALA A 280 5.40 31.43 -10.65
CA ALA A 280 6.60 31.27 -11.47
C ALA A 280 6.60 32.27 -12.65
N ALA A 281 5.47 32.41 -13.35
CA ALA A 281 5.32 33.40 -14.41
C ALA A 281 5.51 34.83 -13.88
N ALA A 282 4.93 35.16 -12.72
CA ALA A 282 5.09 36.47 -12.10
C ALA A 282 6.56 36.77 -11.74
N ILE A 283 7.31 35.78 -11.26
CA ILE A 283 8.75 35.91 -10.99
C ILE A 283 9.52 36.17 -12.29
N VAL A 284 9.26 35.39 -13.34
CA VAL A 284 9.91 35.57 -14.66
C VAL A 284 9.58 36.96 -15.23
N ILE A 285 8.33 37.41 -15.13
CA ILE A 285 7.91 38.74 -15.57
C ILE A 285 8.60 39.83 -14.75
N GLY A 286 8.66 39.71 -13.42
CA GLY A 286 9.36 40.67 -12.56
C GLY A 286 10.85 40.76 -12.88
N LEU A 287 11.48 39.62 -13.16
CA LEU A 287 12.88 39.56 -13.60
C LEU A 287 13.05 40.24 -14.96
N MET A 288 12.17 39.96 -15.92
CA MET A 288 12.17 40.60 -17.24
C MET A 288 12.03 42.12 -17.11
N ILE A 289 11.10 42.63 -16.31
CA ILE A 289 10.94 44.07 -16.05
C ILE A 289 12.24 44.66 -15.47
N THR A 290 12.90 43.95 -14.55
CA THR A 290 14.15 44.41 -13.93
C THR A 290 15.28 44.59 -14.95
N PHE A 291 15.37 43.72 -15.95
CA PHE A 291 16.35 43.84 -17.03
C PHE A 291 15.93 44.81 -18.13
N TRP A 292 14.62 44.94 -18.38
CA TRP A 292 14.12 45.66 -19.54
C TRP A 292 13.75 47.11 -19.27
N VAL A 293 13.63 47.51 -18.00
CA VAL A 293 13.57 48.94 -17.61
C VAL A 293 14.99 49.45 -17.44
N PRO A 294 15.57 50.15 -18.44
CA PRO A 294 16.92 50.68 -18.32
C PRO A 294 16.98 51.63 -17.12
N ARG A 295 17.97 51.44 -16.25
CA ARG A 295 18.19 52.34 -15.11
C ARG A 295 18.58 53.72 -15.64
N ARG A 296 17.66 54.67 -15.53
CA ARG A 296 17.90 56.09 -15.85
C ARG A 296 18.30 56.80 -14.55
N ARG A 297 19.38 57.57 -14.58
CA ARG A 297 19.79 58.44 -13.48
C ARG A 297 19.82 59.87 -13.97
N LEU A 298 19.19 60.76 -13.20
CA LEU A 298 19.18 62.20 -13.46
C LEU A 298 19.76 62.91 -12.25
N TRP A 299 20.70 63.79 -12.48
CA TRP A 299 21.27 64.70 -11.49
C TRP A 299 20.96 66.14 -11.89
N ALA A 300 20.54 66.93 -10.91
CA ALA A 300 20.28 68.35 -11.08
C ALA A 300 21.13 69.15 -10.10
N LYS A 301 21.82 70.17 -10.58
CA LYS A 301 22.56 71.13 -9.75
C LYS A 301 21.97 72.52 -9.95
N ILE A 302 21.38 73.07 -8.90
CA ILE A 302 20.78 74.41 -8.93
C ILE A 302 21.73 75.38 -8.22
N THR A 303 22.11 76.45 -8.91
CA THR A 303 22.95 77.51 -8.39
C THR A 303 22.26 78.87 -8.56
N ARG A 304 22.79 79.93 -7.91
CA ARG A 304 22.25 81.29 -8.07
C ARG A 304 22.34 81.83 -9.51
N GLY A 305 23.19 81.23 -10.35
CA GLY A 305 23.37 81.60 -11.76
C GLY A 305 22.62 80.72 -12.76
N GLY A 306 21.86 79.71 -12.31
CA GLY A 306 21.11 78.80 -13.18
C GLY A 306 21.10 77.35 -12.70
N ALA A 307 20.40 76.50 -13.43
CA ALA A 307 20.30 75.06 -13.18
C ALA A 307 21.02 74.27 -14.28
N SER A 308 21.78 73.25 -13.87
CA SER A 308 22.41 72.29 -14.79
C SER A 308 21.81 70.91 -14.55
N LEU A 309 21.42 70.23 -15.63
CA LEU A 309 20.90 68.86 -15.62
C LEU A 309 21.90 67.95 -16.33
N ALA A 310 22.19 66.80 -15.74
CA ALA A 310 22.97 65.74 -16.36
C ALA A 310 22.26 64.42 -16.10
N GLY A 311 22.31 63.48 -17.04
CA GLY A 311 21.79 62.15 -16.77
C GLY A 311 22.48 61.05 -17.56
N GLN A 312 22.25 59.83 -17.11
CA GLN A 312 22.86 58.61 -17.62
C GLN A 312 21.76 57.57 -17.84
N ALA A 313 21.74 56.99 -19.03
CA ALA A 313 20.85 55.89 -19.40
C ALA A 313 21.65 54.82 -20.14
N ALA A 314 21.09 53.60 -20.26
CA ALA A 314 21.65 52.56 -21.11
C ALA A 314 21.55 52.99 -22.58
N GLY A 315 22.54 52.62 -23.42
CA GLY A 315 22.71 53.13 -24.80
C GLY A 315 21.59 52.85 -25.79
N GLN A 316 20.54 52.12 -25.39
CA GLN A 316 19.35 51.84 -26.20
C GLN A 316 18.22 52.88 -26.02
N ALA A 317 18.34 53.81 -25.07
CA ALA A 317 17.36 54.88 -24.87
C ALA A 317 17.84 56.20 -25.53
N ASP A 318 16.99 56.85 -26.33
CA ASP A 318 17.22 58.20 -26.87
C ASP A 318 17.05 59.26 -25.78
N TYR A 319 17.93 59.17 -24.79
CA TYR A 319 17.87 59.96 -23.57
C TYR A 319 18.30 61.42 -23.84
N THR A 320 19.09 61.66 -24.88
CA THR A 320 19.47 63.01 -25.34
C THR A 320 18.26 63.80 -25.80
N SER A 321 17.40 63.21 -26.65
CA SER A 321 16.17 63.86 -27.10
C SER A 321 15.20 64.14 -25.94
N GLU A 322 15.07 63.21 -24.99
CA GLU A 322 14.25 63.41 -23.79
C GLU A 322 14.79 64.56 -22.92
N MET A 323 16.12 64.61 -22.68
CA MET A 323 16.76 65.66 -21.89
C MET A 323 16.62 67.03 -22.53
N ARG A 324 16.71 67.12 -23.86
CA ARG A 324 16.44 68.37 -24.58
C ARG A 324 15.00 68.82 -24.43
N ARG A 325 14.02 67.92 -24.56
CA ARG A 325 12.60 68.26 -24.32
C ARG A 325 12.38 68.78 -22.90
N LEU A 326 12.99 68.15 -21.90
CA LEU A 326 12.92 68.61 -20.51
C LEU A 326 13.58 69.98 -20.32
N ALA A 327 14.73 70.22 -20.94
CA ALA A 327 15.43 71.50 -20.87
C ALA A 327 14.61 72.64 -21.51
N VAL A 328 14.00 72.40 -22.67
CA VAL A 328 13.11 73.36 -23.34
C VAL A 328 11.87 73.64 -22.49
N GLN A 329 11.23 72.61 -21.91
CA GLN A 329 10.10 72.78 -21.00
C GLN A 329 10.47 73.57 -19.73
N ALA A 330 11.71 73.44 -19.26
CA ALA A 330 12.25 74.21 -18.14
C ALA A 330 12.69 75.63 -18.51
N GLY A 331 12.55 76.05 -19.79
CA GLY A 331 12.86 77.39 -20.27
C GLY A 331 14.33 77.62 -20.62
N ALA A 332 15.10 76.56 -20.87
CA ALA A 332 16.49 76.68 -21.32
C ALA A 332 16.57 77.01 -22.82
N GLU A 333 17.45 77.94 -23.20
CA GLU A 333 17.88 78.14 -24.58
C GLU A 333 18.98 77.13 -24.91
N LEU A 334 18.71 76.22 -25.84
CA LEU A 334 19.67 75.20 -26.28
C LEU A 334 20.48 75.74 -27.46
N ALA A 335 21.81 75.60 -27.43
CA ALA A 335 22.67 75.88 -28.58
C ALA A 335 22.49 74.78 -29.65
N GLU A 336 22.51 75.16 -30.93
CA GLU A 336 22.55 74.18 -32.04
C GLU A 336 23.88 73.42 -32.01
N GLU A 337 23.81 72.11 -32.21
CA GLU A 337 24.95 71.20 -32.08
C GLU A 337 25.87 71.33 -33.29
N THR A 338 27.17 71.57 -33.07
CA THR A 338 28.21 71.24 -34.05
C THR A 338 28.41 69.73 -34.02
N GLU A 339 28.13 69.05 -35.13
CA GLU A 339 28.52 67.65 -35.37
C GLU A 339 30.04 67.52 -35.19
N ASP A 340 30.45 66.84 -34.12
CA ASP A 340 31.75 66.16 -34.07
C ASP A 340 31.45 64.65 -34.16
N ASP A 341 31.72 64.09 -35.35
CA ASP A 341 31.87 62.65 -35.60
C ASP A 341 33.12 62.16 -34.83
N ASP A 342 32.93 61.28 -33.84
CA ASP A 342 33.68 60.02 -33.63
C ASP A 342 33.24 59.26 -32.36
#